data_AF-A0A2X3D2L8-F1
#
_entry.id   AF-A0A2X3D2L8-F1
#
_cell.length_a   1.000
_cell.length_b   1.000
_cell.length_c   1.000
_cell.angle_alpha   90.00
_cell.angle_beta   90.00
_cell.angle_gamma   90.00
#
_symmetry.space_group_name_H-M   'P 1'
#
loop_
_entity.id
_entity.type
_entity.pdbx_description
1 polymer ?
#
loop_
_entity_poly.entity_id
_entity_poly.type
_entity_poly.pdbx_seq_one_letter_code
_entity_poly.pdbx_strand_id
1 'polypeptide(L)' 'MCGIVGAVAQRDIAEILLEGLRRLEYRGYDSAGLAVVDSEGHMTRVRRLG' A
#
# COMPACT_ATOMS: atom_id res chain seq x y z
N MET A 1 6.97 1.08 14.56
CA MET A 1 5.50 0.90 14.67
C MET A 1 4.99 0.58 13.26
N CYS A 2 3.86 -0.10 13.07
CA CYS A 2 3.37 -0.44 11.72
C CYS A 2 2.02 0.20 11.42
N GLY A 3 1.81 0.62 10.17
CA GLY A 3 0.52 0.98 9.60
C GLY A 3 0.12 -0.03 8.54
N ILE A 4 -1.15 -0.43 8.49
CA ILE A 4 -1.67 -1.38 7.49
C ILE A 4 -2.89 -0.74 6.83
N VAL A 5 -2.94 -0.81 5.50
CA VAL A 5 -4.06 -0.35 4.68
C VAL A 5 -4.38 -1.44 3.67
N GLY A 6 -5.67 -1.70 3.46
CA GLY A 6 -6.16 -2.64 2.46
C GLY A 6 -7.36 -2.07 1.72
N ALA A 7 -7.48 -2.37 0.44
CA ALA A 7 -8.59 -1.95 -0.39
C ALA A 7 -8.90 -3.05 -1.42
N VAL A 8 -10.17 -3.15 -1.80
CA VAL A 8 -10.66 -4.00 -2.89
C VAL A 8 -11.64 -3.17 -3.70
N ALA A 9 -11.38 -3.02 -4.99
CA ALA A 9 -12.24 -2.29 -5.90
C ALA A 9 -12.06 -2.79 -7.34
N GLN A 10 -12.99 -2.44 -8.22
CA GLN A 10 -12.85 -2.69 -9.67
C GLN A 10 -11.91 -1.71 -10.38
N ARG A 11 -11.59 -0.59 -9.71
CA ARG A 11 -10.64 0.42 -10.19
C ARG A 11 -9.30 0.24 -9.49
N ASP A 12 -8.24 0.82 -10.05
CA ASP A 12 -6.92 0.85 -9.41
C ASP A 12 -7.02 1.46 -7.99
N ILE A 13 -6.34 0.83 -7.05
CA ILE A 13 -6.32 1.16 -5.63
C ILE A 13 -4.95 1.66 -5.15
N ALA A 14 -3.92 1.66 -6.00
CA ALA A 14 -2.55 2.00 -5.60
C ALA A 14 -2.47 3.39 -4.91
N GLU A 15 -3.09 4.41 -5.52
CA GLU A 15 -3.17 5.77 -4.95
C GLU A 15 -3.90 5.80 -3.60
N ILE A 16 -4.96 5.01 -3.45
CA ILE A 16 -5.73 4.92 -2.20
C ILE A 16 -4.87 4.31 -1.09
N LEU A 17 -4.12 3.25 -1.41
CA LEU A 17 -3.21 2.61 -0.46
C LEU A 17 -2.09 3.56 -0.04
N LEU A 18 -1.50 4.31 -1.00
CA LEU A 18 -0.46 5.30 -0.73
C LEU A 18 -0.95 6.43 0.17
N GLU A 19 -2.11 7.01 -0.11
CA GLU A 19 -2.71 8.05 0.74
C GLU A 19 -3.04 7.52 2.15
N GLY A 20 -3.50 6.27 2.25
CA GLY A 20 -3.72 5.62 3.54
C GLY A 20 -2.43 5.47 4.35
N LEU A 21 -1.33 5.05 3.71
CA LEU A 21 -0.02 4.97 4.36
C LEU A 21 0.49 6.34 4.80
N ARG A 22 0.29 7.38 3.98
CA ARG A 22 0.66 8.76 4.30
C ARG A 22 -0.05 9.27 5.56
N ARG A 23 -1.34 8.97 5.70
CA ARG A 23 -2.13 9.32 6.89
C ARG A 23 -1.68 8.60 8.15
N LEU A 24 -1.03 7.45 8.01
CA LEU A 24 -0.52 6.67 9.12
C LEU A 24 0.93 7.07 9.49
N GLU A 25 1.61 7.93 8.71
CA GLU A 25 3.05 8.23 8.86
C GLU A 25 3.42 8.77 10.24
N TYR A 26 2.48 9.43 10.92
CA TYR A 26 2.65 9.91 12.29
C TYR A 26 3.03 8.80 13.29
N ARG A 27 2.78 7.52 12.96
CA ARG A 27 3.17 6.36 13.77
C ARG A 27 4.66 6.05 13.70
N GLY A 28 5.36 6.55 12.68
CA GLY A 28 6.78 6.32 12.45
C GLY A 28 7.09 4.90 11.97
N TYR A 29 7.68 4.80 10.78
CA TYR A 29 8.14 3.54 10.20
C TYR A 29 9.39 3.74 9.35
N ASP A 30 10.32 2.79 9.44
CA ASP A 30 11.62 2.82 8.77
C ASP A 30 11.54 2.39 7.29
N SER A 31 10.37 1.90 6.87
CA SER A 31 10.15 1.41 5.51
C SER A 31 8.65 1.37 5.18
N ALA A 32 8.33 1.33 3.89
CA ALA A 32 6.98 1.17 3.39
C ALA A 32 6.95 0.21 2.19
N GLY A 33 5.78 -0.37 1.93
CA GLY A 33 5.56 -1.21 0.76
C GLY A 33 4.09 -1.51 0.54
N LEU A 34 3.76 -1.92 -0.68
CA LEU A 34 2.41 -2.33 -1.06
C LEU A 34 2.49 -3.48 -2.07
N ALA A 35 1.41 -4.24 -2.14
CA ALA A 35 1.19 -5.25 -3.16
C ALA A 35 -0.22 -5.07 -3.72
N VAL A 36 -0.34 -5.17 -5.04
CA VAL A 36 -1.62 -5.12 -5.75
C VAL A 36 -1.74 -6.38 -6.61
N VAL A 37 -2.97 -6.85 -6.75
CA VAL A 37 -3.32 -8.00 -7.59
C VAL A 37 -4.34 -7.51 -8.61
N ASP A 38 -4.09 -7.76 -9.88
CA ASP A 38 -5.02 -7.42 -10.95
C ASP A 38 -6.12 -8.49 -11.13
N SER A 39 -7.05 -8.26 -12.06
CA SER A 39 -8.15 -9.18 -12.36
C SER A 39 -7.70 -10.52 -12.96
N GLU A 40 -6.50 -10.57 -13.54
CA GLU A 40 -5.89 -11.77 -14.12
C GLU A 40 -5.10 -12.57 -13.07
N GLY A 41 -5.01 -12.03 -11.84
CA GLY A 41 -4.30 -12.64 -10.72
C GLY A 41 -2.81 -12.31 -10.71
N HIS A 42 -2.32 -11.41 -11.57
CA HIS A 42 -0.93 -10.99 -11.53
C HIS A 42 -0.69 -10.09 -10.33
N MET A 43 0.36 -10.41 -9.57
CA MET A 43 0.73 -9.68 -8.38
C MET A 43 1.95 -8.79 -8.65
N THR A 44 1.80 -7.50 -8.35
CA THR A 44 2.91 -6.54 -8.35
C THR A 44 3.19 -6.11 -6.92
N ARG A 45 4.46 -6.16 -6.51
CA ARG A 45 4.90 -5.76 -5.17
C ARG A 45 6.05 -4.77 -5.25
N VAL A 46 5.94 -3.69 -4.46
CA VAL A 46 6.99 -2.68 -4.31
C VAL A 46 7.26 -2.45 -2.84
N ARG A 47 8.54 -2.30 -2.47
CA ARG A 47 8.99 -1.97 -1.11
C ARG A 47 10.13 -0.96 -1.19
N ARG A 48 10.21 -0.05 -0.23
CA ARG A 48 11.28 0.93 -0.14
C ARG A 48 11.61 1.21 1.33
N LEU A 49 12.90 1.38 1.60
CA LEU A 49 13.38 1.92 2.86
C LEU A 49 13.12 3.43 2.89
N GLY A 50 12.81 3.97 4.07
CA GLY A 50 12.62 5.40 4.31
C GLY A 50 13.90 6.22 4.18
#